data_AF-A0AAW6XJZ6-F1
#
_entry.id   AF-A0AAW6XJZ6-F1
#
_cell.length_a   1.000
_cell.length_b   1.000
_cell.length_c   1.000
_cell.angle_alpha   90.00
_cell.angle_beta   90.00
_cell.angle_gamma   90.00
#
_symmetry.space_group_name_H-M   'P 1'
#
loop_
_entity.id
_entity.type
_entity.pdbx_description
1 polymer ?
#
loop_
_entity_poly.entity_id
_entity_poly.type
_entity_poly.pdbx_seq_one_letter_code
_entity_poly.pdbx_strand_id
1 'polypeptide(L)'
;LLWLQQHYWQSRYSVSFPRLRPCTGGIEPASIMDERQLVQAICAFRLLAPEIELSLSTRESPWFRDRVIPLAINNVSAFSK
;
A
#
# COMPACT_ATOMS: atom_id res chain seq x y z
N LEU A 1 13.18 3.02 -4.25
CA LEU A 1 12.88 1.86 -5.10
C LEU A 1 13.84 1.73 -6.28
N LEU A 2 13.89 2.71 -7.20
CA LEU A 2 14.76 2.64 -8.39
C LEU A 2 16.23 2.39 -8.06
N TRP A 3 16.77 3.07 -7.04
CA TRP A 3 18.13 2.84 -6.58
C TRP A 3 18.36 1.38 -6.15
N LEU A 4 17.42 0.78 -5.40
CA LEU A 4 17.54 -0.61 -4.95
C LEU A 4 17.48 -1.58 -6.15
N GLN A 5 16.59 -1.34 -7.11
CA GLN A 5 16.49 -2.19 -8.31
C GLN A 5 17.77 -2.15 -9.15
N GLN A 6 18.46 -1.00 -9.21
CA GLN A 6 19.74 -0.89 -9.92
C GLN A 6 20.88 -1.63 -9.20
N HIS A 7 20.93 -1.57 -7.87
CA HIS A 7 22.04 -2.12 -7.08
C HIS A 7 21.84 -3.59 -6.69
N TYR A 8 20.58 -4.03 -6.56
CA TYR A 8 20.20 -5.38 -6.13
C TYR A 8 19.13 -5.95 -7.06
N TRP A 9 19.49 -6.14 -8.33
CA TRP A 9 18.58 -6.56 -9.39
C TRP A 9 18.04 -8.00 -9.25
N GLN A 10 18.71 -8.85 -8.44
CA GLN A 10 18.29 -10.22 -8.18
C GLN A 10 17.22 -10.34 -7.07
N SER A 11 16.85 -9.22 -6.45
CA SER A 11 15.87 -9.19 -5.36
C SER A 11 14.45 -8.96 -5.88
N ARG A 12 13.47 -9.55 -5.19
CA ARG A 12 12.05 -9.20 -5.37
C ARG A 12 11.67 -8.05 -4.45
N TYR A 13 10.88 -7.12 -4.97
CA TYR A 13 10.42 -5.95 -4.22
C TYR A 13 8.91 -5.93 -4.13
N SER A 14 8.42 -5.58 -2.95
CA SER A 14 7.02 -5.28 -2.70
C SER A 14 6.88 -3.96 -1.96
N VAL A 15 5.81 -3.23 -2.25
CA VAL A 15 5.45 -1.98 -1.58
C VAL A 15 4.07 -2.15 -0.97
N SER A 16 3.92 -1.73 0.28
CA SER A 16 2.66 -1.74 1.01
C SER A 16 2.29 -0.32 1.41
N PHE A 17 0.99 -0.05 1.53
CA PHE A 17 0.47 1.27 1.90
C PHE A 17 -0.36 1.21 3.20
N PRO A 18 0.24 0.85 4.34
CA PRO A 18 -0.49 0.80 5.61
C PRO A 18 -0.79 2.23 6.10
N ARG A 19 -2.08 2.52 6.34
CA ARG A 19 -2.47 3.72 7.09
C ARG A 19 -2.36 3.48 8.59
N LEU A 20 -2.04 4.53 9.34
CA LEU A 20 -2.11 4.54 10.80
C LEU A 20 -3.55 4.26 11.23
N ARG A 21 -3.71 3.39 12.23
CA ARG A 21 -5.00 3.04 12.83
C ARG A 21 -4.94 3.38 14.32
N PRO A 22 -6.07 3.76 14.94
CA PRO A 22 -6.12 3.98 16.38
C PRO A 22 -5.65 2.74 17.15
N CYS A 23 -4.80 2.95 18.15
CA CYS A 23 -4.31 1.92 19.06
C CYS A 23 -4.20 2.46 20.49
N THR A 24 -4.27 1.58 21.48
CA THR A 24 -4.16 1.96 22.89
C THR A 24 -2.77 2.56 23.18
N GLY A 25 -2.72 3.78 23.72
CA GLY A 25 -1.46 4.51 23.91
C GLY A 25 -0.83 5.02 22.62
N GLY A 26 -1.59 5.04 21.52
CA GLY A 26 -1.15 5.58 20.23
C GLY A 26 -0.92 7.08 20.26
N ILE A 27 -0.14 7.55 19.29
CA ILE A 27 0.04 8.97 19.02
C ILE A 27 -1.02 9.48 18.06
N GLU A 28 -1.41 10.75 18.21
CA GLU A 28 -2.21 11.42 17.19
C GLU A 28 -1.36 11.60 15.93
N PRO A 29 -1.81 11.10 14.76
CA PRO A 29 -1.08 11.26 13.52
C PRO A 29 -0.91 12.73 13.17
N ALA A 30 0.30 13.15 12.80
CA ALA A 30 0.54 14.51 12.31
C ALA A 30 -0.22 14.81 10.99
N SER A 31 -0.60 13.77 10.25
CA SER A 31 -1.40 13.86 9.04
C SER A 31 -2.22 12.58 8.86
N ILE A 32 -3.51 12.75 8.57
CA ILE A 32 -4.43 11.66 8.26
C ILE A 32 -4.57 11.59 6.75
N MET A 33 -4.16 10.47 6.15
CA MET A 33 -4.29 10.24 4.72
C MET A 33 -5.71 9.80 4.36
N ASP A 34 -6.37 10.57 3.50
CA ASP A 34 -7.68 10.22 2.98
C ASP A 34 -7.62 9.12 1.90
N GLU A 35 -8.78 8.61 1.50
CA GLU A 35 -8.87 7.54 0.50
C GLU A 35 -8.40 7.98 -0.90
N ARG A 36 -8.59 9.25 -1.27
CA ARG A 36 -8.18 9.77 -2.58
C ARG A 36 -6.66 9.86 -2.68
N GLN A 37 -6.02 10.38 -1.64
CA GLN A 37 -4.58 10.46 -1.50
C GLN A 37 -3.95 9.07 -1.52
N LEU A 38 -4.56 8.11 -0.82
CA LEU A 38 -4.09 6.72 -0.84
C LEU A 38 -4.18 6.11 -2.24
N VAL A 39 -5.32 6.28 -2.94
CA VAL A 39 -5.46 5.81 -4.33
C VAL A 39 -4.46 6.48 -5.25
N GLN A 40 -4.24 7.80 -5.10
CA GLN A 40 -3.26 8.53 -5.89
C GLN A 40 -1.85 7.97 -5.70
N ALA A 41 -1.44 7.70 -4.46
CA ALA A 41 -0.14 7.12 -4.15
C ALA A 41 0.00 5.71 -4.75
N ILE A 42 -1.02 4.86 -4.58
CA ILE A 42 -1.05 3.51 -5.16
C ILE A 42 -0.89 3.56 -6.69
N CYS A 43 -1.67 4.42 -7.35
CA CYS A 43 -1.60 4.60 -8.81
C CYS A 43 -0.25 5.15 -9.25
N ALA A 44 0.34 6.10 -8.52
CA ALA A 44 1.65 6.64 -8.83
C ALA A 44 2.73 5.54 -8.81
N PHE A 45 2.70 4.65 -7.81
CA PHE A 45 3.63 3.51 -7.76
C PHE A 45 3.34 2.46 -8.84
N ARG A 46 2.07 2.23 -9.17
CA ARG A 46 1.69 1.32 -10.27
C ARG A 46 2.21 1.82 -11.62
N LEU A 47 2.23 3.13 -11.84
CA LEU A 47 2.81 3.75 -13.04
C LEU A 47 4.34 3.78 -13.02
N LEU A 48 4.94 4.06 -11.86
CA LEU A 48 6.40 4.16 -11.70
C LEU A 48 7.12 2.82 -11.85
N ALA A 49 6.54 1.75 -11.31
CA ALA A 49 7.13 0.41 -11.26
C ALA A 49 6.04 -0.66 -11.46
N PRO A 50 5.62 -0.93 -12.71
CA PRO A 50 4.48 -1.80 -12.98
C PRO A 50 4.71 -3.26 -12.56
N GLU A 51 5.96 -3.71 -12.57
CA GLU A 51 6.38 -5.10 -12.29
C GLU A 51 6.37 -5.45 -10.80
N ILE A 52 6.34 -4.45 -9.90
CA ILE A 52 6.45 -4.72 -8.47
C ILE A 52 5.13 -5.17 -7.86
N GLU A 53 5.25 -5.88 -6.75
CA GLU A 53 4.11 -6.23 -5.93
C GLU A 53 3.63 -5.00 -5.14
N LEU A 54 2.36 -4.65 -5.29
CA LEU A 54 1.67 -3.67 -4.46
C LEU A 54 0.67 -4.40 -3.60
N SER A 55 0.85 -4.30 -2.28
CA SER A 55 0.01 -5.01 -1.32
C SER A 55 -0.94 -4.08 -0.56
N LEU A 56 -2.16 -4.59 -0.33
CA LEU A 56 -3.19 -3.91 0.46
C LEU A 56 -3.56 -4.74 1.69
N SER A 57 -3.55 -4.09 2.85
CA SER A 57 -3.78 -4.76 4.14
C SER A 57 -5.26 -4.77 4.55
N THR A 58 -5.62 -5.63 5.52
CA THR A 58 -6.95 -5.64 6.16
C THR A 58 -7.23 -4.40 7.03
N ARG A 59 -6.26 -3.48 7.18
CA ARG A 59 -6.48 -2.18 7.83
C ARG A 59 -7.38 -1.25 7.01
N GLU A 60 -7.61 -1.58 5.75
CA GLU A 60 -8.47 -0.83 4.84
C GLU A 60 -9.91 -1.37 4.83
N SER A 61 -10.88 -0.47 4.68
CA SER A 61 -12.30 -0.85 4.69
C SER A 61 -12.62 -1.83 3.54
N PRO A 62 -13.57 -2.76 3.70
CA PRO A 62 -14.01 -3.60 2.59
C PRO A 62 -14.43 -2.77 1.37
N TRP A 63 -15.18 -1.68 1.59
CA TRP A 63 -15.62 -0.77 0.55
C TRP A 63 -14.47 -0.20 -0.29
N PHE A 64 -13.37 0.19 0.35
CA PHE A 64 -12.18 0.70 -0.31
C PHE A 64 -11.43 -0.43 -1.05
N ARG A 65 -11.22 -1.57 -0.37
CA ARG A 65 -10.52 -2.72 -0.94
C ARG A 65 -11.20 -3.22 -2.21
N ASP A 66 -12.52 -3.37 -2.21
CA ASP A 66 -13.29 -3.86 -3.36
C ASP A 66 -13.12 -2.98 -4.62
N ARG A 67 -12.79 -1.69 -4.44
CA ARG A 67 -12.59 -0.73 -5.55
C ARG A 67 -11.14 -0.64 -5.99
N VAL A 68 -10.20 -0.73 -5.05
CA VAL A 68 -8.77 -0.50 -5.33
C VAL A 68 -8.05 -1.77 -5.75
N ILE A 69 -8.51 -2.93 -5.29
CA ILE A 69 -7.96 -4.23 -5.69
C ILE A 69 -7.94 -4.40 -7.22
N PRO A 70 -9.07 -4.26 -7.94
CA PRO A 70 -9.07 -4.44 -9.40
C PRO A 70 -8.29 -3.35 -10.16
N LEU A 71 -7.98 -2.22 -9.51
CA LEU A 71 -7.31 -1.09 -10.15
C LEU A 71 -5.79 -1.27 -10.19
N ALA A 72 -5.18 -1.63 -9.06
CA ALA A 72 -3.73 -1.49 -8.91
C ALA A 72 -3.07 -2.44 -7.90
N ILE A 73 -3.79 -3.34 -7.23
CA ILE A 73 -3.21 -4.22 -6.19
C ILE A 73 -3.09 -5.63 -6.72
N ASN A 74 -1.99 -6.30 -6.39
CA ASN A 74 -1.72 -7.69 -6.80
C ASN A 74 -1.44 -8.64 -5.62
N ASN A 75 -1.37 -8.13 -4.39
CA ASN A 75 -1.33 -8.93 -3.17
C ASN A 75 -2.28 -8.34 -2.11
N VAL A 76 -3.06 -9.18 -1.45
CA VAL A 76 -3.98 -8.77 -0.39
C VAL A 76 -3.80 -9.67 0.80
N SER A 77 -3.65 -9.09 1.98
CA SER A 77 -3.68 -9.87 3.23
C SER A 77 -5.09 -10.38 3.48
N ALA A 78 -5.24 -11.69 3.66
CA ALA A 78 -6.47 -12.30 4.14
C ALA A 78 -6.26 -12.64 5.62
N PHE A 79 -6.99 -11.96 6.51
CA PHE A 79 -6.96 -12.12 7.97
C PHE A 79 -5.73 -11.48 8.69
N SER A 80 -5.99 -10.80 9.80
CA SER A 80 -5.01 -10.34 10.79
C SER A 80 -5.63 -10.59 12.16
N LYS A 81 -4.96 -11.36 13.02
CA LYS A 81 -5.42 -11.65 14.39
C LYS A 81 -4.89 -10.62 15.36
#